data_AF-A0A549SGE0-F1
#
_entry.id   AF-A0A549SGE0-F1
#
_cell.length_a   1.000
_cell.length_b   1.000
_cell.length_c   1.000
_cell.angle_alpha   90.00
_cell.angle_beta   90.00
_cell.angle_gamma   90.00
#
_symmetry.space_group_name_H-M   'P 1'
#
loop_
_entity.id
_entity.type
_entity.pdbx_description
1 polymer ?
#
loop_
_entity_poly.entity_id
_entity_poly.type
_entity_poly.pdbx_seq_one_letter_code
_entity_poly.pdbx_strand_id
1 'polypeptide(L)'
;AAREGGYRNLKLASAYNEDYHIFQTTKEEEVMRAVRTGLQGAGVPVENSKGEASAGQEEINVRYAEALTMADRHAIIKNAVKEIAWSKGKAVTFLAKWHNAAAGSSAHIHQSLWSLDGRTPLFLDKDAPHGMSELMRHYVAGLLAYAEEYTYFLAPYINSYKRFVAGTFAPTKIVWSQDNRTAGFRLCGEDTKAIRIECRVGGSDVNPYLAMAALLAAGIRGIEEKLDLEPAFEGDAYMGQGIRQIPRTLRDATATLKNSAMLRQAFGDAVIDHYVRAAEWEQEEYDRKVTDWEVARGFERA
;
A
#
# COMPACT_ATOMS: atom_id res chain seq x y z
N ALA A 1 -14.89 24.74 -4.89
CA ALA A 1 -14.38 24.32 -6.21
C ALA A 1 -14.54 22.81 -6.48
N ALA A 2 -13.66 21.93 -5.98
CA ALA A 2 -13.66 20.50 -6.39
C ALA A 2 -15.00 19.78 -6.10
N ARG A 3 -15.56 19.94 -4.90
CA ARG A 3 -16.86 19.36 -4.51
C ARG A 3 -18.03 19.96 -5.30
N GLU A 4 -18.04 21.27 -5.51
CA GLU A 4 -19.10 21.97 -6.26
C GLU A 4 -19.14 21.52 -7.73
N GLY A 5 -17.98 21.24 -8.33
CA GLY A 5 -17.87 20.65 -9.66
C GLY A 5 -18.12 19.14 -9.72
N GLY A 6 -18.58 18.52 -8.62
CA GLY A 6 -18.81 17.09 -8.55
C GLY A 6 -17.55 16.24 -8.75
N TYR A 7 -16.38 16.78 -8.41
CA TYR A 7 -15.07 16.18 -8.65
C TYR A 7 -14.76 15.88 -10.14
N ARG A 8 -15.42 16.58 -11.06
CA ARG A 8 -15.16 16.50 -12.51
C ARG A 8 -14.26 17.64 -12.97
N ASN A 9 -13.53 17.43 -14.08
CA ASN A 9 -12.67 18.43 -14.73
C ASN A 9 -11.71 19.14 -13.77
N LEU A 10 -11.12 18.38 -12.83
CA LEU A 10 -10.21 18.92 -11.83
C LEU A 10 -8.97 19.52 -12.50
N LYS A 11 -8.58 20.73 -12.08
CA LYS A 11 -7.28 21.30 -12.42
C LYS A 11 -6.22 20.69 -11.50
N LEU A 12 -5.42 19.78 -12.06
CA LEU A 12 -4.34 19.12 -11.34
C LEU A 12 -3.20 20.10 -11.02
N ALA A 13 -2.37 19.74 -10.04
CA ALA A 13 -1.19 20.53 -9.66
C ALA A 13 -0.22 20.67 -10.84
N SER A 14 -0.21 19.68 -11.73
CA SER A 14 0.55 19.69 -12.95
C SER A 14 -0.17 19.10 -14.16
N ALA A 15 0.45 19.25 -15.34
CA ALA A 15 -0.16 18.92 -16.62
C ALA A 15 0.24 17.54 -17.17
N TYR A 16 1.30 16.92 -16.65
CA TYR A 16 1.85 15.66 -17.18
C TYR A 16 2.56 14.88 -16.07
N ASN A 17 2.94 13.63 -16.36
CA ASN A 17 3.69 12.75 -15.44
C ASN A 17 5.04 13.37 -15.08
N GLU A 18 5.35 13.41 -13.79
CA GLU A 18 6.55 14.07 -13.26
C GLU A 18 7.55 13.13 -12.62
N ASP A 19 7.43 11.83 -12.83
CA ASP A 19 8.32 10.86 -12.22
C ASP A 19 9.78 11.24 -12.58
N TYR A 20 10.54 11.59 -11.54
CA TYR A 20 11.92 12.08 -11.60
C TYR A 20 12.16 13.42 -12.36
N HIS A 21 11.13 14.25 -12.58
CA HIS A 21 11.23 15.50 -13.34
C HIS A 21 11.58 16.73 -12.46
N ILE A 22 12.88 17.02 -12.31
CA ILE A 22 13.43 18.10 -11.44
C ILE A 22 12.75 19.47 -11.63
N PHE A 23 12.64 19.99 -12.86
CA PHE A 23 12.16 21.36 -13.10
C PHE A 23 10.69 21.55 -12.72
N GLN A 24 9.90 20.48 -12.81
CA GLN A 24 8.47 20.57 -12.68
C GLN A 24 8.07 20.50 -11.21
N THR A 25 8.79 19.71 -10.39
CA THR A 25 8.67 19.73 -8.91
C THR A 25 8.84 21.13 -8.33
N THR A 26 9.66 21.99 -8.94
CA THR A 26 9.83 23.41 -8.51
C THR A 26 8.49 24.17 -8.49
N LYS A 27 7.54 23.82 -9.37
CA LYS A 27 6.24 24.50 -9.49
C LYS A 27 5.24 24.06 -8.41
N GLU A 28 5.52 22.97 -7.71
CA GLU A 28 4.66 22.40 -6.66
C GLU A 28 5.19 22.66 -5.25
N GLU A 29 6.35 23.31 -5.16
CA GLU A 29 7.03 23.63 -3.91
C GLU A 29 6.21 24.52 -2.96
N GLU A 30 5.23 25.29 -3.45
CA GLU A 30 4.31 26.03 -2.57
C GLU A 30 3.63 25.10 -1.55
N VAL A 31 3.23 23.90 -2.01
CA VAL A 31 2.60 22.87 -1.18
C VAL A 31 3.66 21.93 -0.62
N MET A 32 4.52 21.38 -1.48
CA MET A 32 5.43 20.31 -1.08
C MET A 32 6.48 20.79 -0.09
N ARG A 33 7.01 22.01 -0.23
CA ARG A 33 7.89 22.59 0.80
C ARG A 33 7.17 22.73 2.13
N ALA A 34 5.94 23.24 2.12
CA ALA A 34 5.15 23.44 3.34
C ALA A 34 4.84 22.10 4.02
N VAL A 35 4.54 21.05 3.25
CA VAL A 35 4.38 19.68 3.75
C VAL A 35 5.66 19.19 4.41
N ARG A 36 6.80 19.27 3.71
CA ARG A 36 8.09 18.80 4.25
C ARG A 36 8.47 19.53 5.54
N THR A 37 8.39 20.86 5.55
CA THR A 37 8.76 21.65 6.74
C THR A 37 7.77 21.51 7.87
N GLY A 38 6.46 21.43 7.57
CA GLY A 38 5.40 21.23 8.56
C GLY A 38 5.52 19.88 9.26
N LEU A 39 5.72 18.80 8.50
CA LEU A 39 5.94 17.46 9.04
C LEU A 39 7.21 17.38 9.87
N GLN A 40 8.32 17.97 9.38
CA GLN A 40 9.56 18.05 10.15
C GLN A 40 9.35 18.81 11.47
N GLY A 41 8.61 19.91 11.45
CA GLY A 41 8.23 20.68 12.65
C GLY A 41 7.31 19.91 13.62
N ALA A 42 6.52 18.98 13.11
CA ALA A 42 5.68 18.06 13.89
C ALA A 42 6.42 16.80 14.37
N GLY A 43 7.75 16.72 14.17
CA GLY A 43 8.56 15.58 14.62
C GLY A 43 8.50 14.35 13.71
N VAL A 44 7.97 14.48 12.49
CA VAL A 44 8.00 13.44 11.45
C VAL A 44 9.23 13.67 10.57
N PRO A 45 10.27 12.80 10.64
CA PRO A 45 11.51 13.02 9.89
C PRO A 45 11.28 12.73 8.41
N VAL A 46 11.26 13.77 7.59
CA VAL A 46 11.10 13.65 6.13
C VAL A 46 12.47 13.40 5.49
N GLU A 47 12.56 12.37 4.63
CA GLU A 47 13.78 12.05 3.89
C GLU A 47 13.82 12.77 2.54
N ASN A 48 12.73 12.66 1.77
CA ASN A 48 12.59 13.32 0.48
C ASN A 48 11.11 13.39 0.06
N SER A 49 10.83 14.13 -1.02
CA SER A 49 9.57 14.07 -1.76
C SER A 49 9.86 14.11 -3.25
N LYS A 50 8.96 13.57 -4.06
CA LYS A 50 9.07 13.61 -5.53
C LYS A 50 7.71 13.57 -6.21
N GLY A 51 7.67 14.05 -7.45
CA GLY A 51 6.59 13.75 -8.38
C GLY A 51 6.57 12.27 -8.76
N GLU A 52 5.36 11.78 -9.02
CA GLU A 52 5.07 10.36 -9.28
C GLU A 52 4.48 10.13 -10.68
N ALA A 53 4.15 8.87 -10.96
CA ALA A 53 3.73 8.35 -12.26
C ALA A 53 2.42 8.94 -12.86
N SER A 54 1.88 10.04 -12.31
CA SER A 54 0.72 10.75 -12.84
C SER A 54 0.76 12.25 -12.54
N ALA A 55 0.12 13.02 -13.40
CA ALA A 55 0.00 14.47 -13.23
C ALA A 55 -0.61 14.81 -11.85
N GLY A 56 0.08 15.66 -11.10
CA GLY A 56 -0.26 16.08 -9.74
C GLY A 56 -0.20 14.98 -8.68
N GLN A 57 0.44 13.85 -8.97
CA GLN A 57 0.70 12.79 -7.98
C GLN A 57 2.08 13.02 -7.35
N GLU A 58 2.12 13.00 -6.02
CA GLU A 58 3.32 13.23 -5.23
C GLU A 58 3.57 12.07 -4.25
N GLU A 59 4.84 11.80 -3.99
CA GLU A 59 5.32 10.91 -2.93
C GLU A 59 6.07 11.72 -1.86
N ILE A 60 5.88 11.32 -0.60
CA ILE A 60 6.74 11.75 0.51
C ILE A 60 7.31 10.53 1.21
N ASN A 61 8.64 10.48 1.30
CA ASN A 61 9.35 9.44 2.04
C ASN A 61 9.73 9.99 3.40
N VAL A 62 9.42 9.21 4.43
CA VAL A 62 9.73 9.53 5.82
C VAL A 62 10.58 8.42 6.41
N ARG A 63 11.44 8.78 7.35
CA ARG A 63 12.31 7.81 8.01
C ARG A 63 11.45 6.81 8.79
N TYR A 64 11.77 5.53 8.62
CA TYR A 64 11.14 4.43 9.36
C TYR A 64 11.26 4.63 10.88
N ALA A 65 10.39 3.94 11.62
CA ALA A 65 10.38 3.86 13.08
C ALA A 65 9.83 2.51 13.53
N GLU A 66 9.81 2.28 14.84
CA GLU A 66 9.03 1.21 15.46
C GLU A 66 7.59 1.20 14.93
N ALA A 67 7.02 0.00 14.74
CA ALA A 67 5.77 -0.18 14.00
C ALA A 67 4.62 0.73 14.48
N LEU A 68 4.40 0.81 15.80
CA LEU A 68 3.36 1.69 16.37
C LEU A 68 3.64 3.17 16.10
N THR A 69 4.89 3.61 16.30
CA THR A 69 5.31 4.99 16.02
C THR A 69 5.14 5.31 14.54
N MET A 70 5.44 4.36 13.65
CA MET A 70 5.26 4.55 12.20
C MET A 70 3.78 4.61 11.83
N ALA A 71 2.92 3.83 12.48
CA ALA A 71 1.47 3.93 12.28
C ALA A 71 0.92 5.30 12.71
N ASP A 72 1.36 5.82 13.87
CA ASP A 72 1.04 7.17 14.36
C ASP A 72 1.52 8.24 13.38
N ARG A 73 2.78 8.17 12.95
CA ARG A 73 3.33 9.08 11.94
C ARG A 73 2.53 9.04 10.65
N HIS A 74 2.13 7.87 10.17
CA HIS A 74 1.34 7.74 8.94
C HIS A 74 -0.02 8.44 9.08
N ALA A 75 -0.72 8.26 10.21
CA ALA A 75 -1.98 8.93 10.48
C ALA A 75 -1.81 10.47 10.51
N ILE A 76 -0.77 10.95 11.20
CA ILE A 76 -0.41 12.37 11.27
C ILE A 76 -0.06 12.92 9.88
N ILE A 77 0.71 12.19 9.08
CA ILE A 77 1.09 12.60 7.72
C ILE A 77 -0.15 12.84 6.88
N LYS A 78 -1.08 11.88 6.82
CA LYS A 78 -2.32 12.02 6.04
C LYS A 78 -3.16 13.21 6.49
N ASN A 79 -3.22 13.48 7.80
CA ASN A 79 -3.95 14.64 8.31
C ASN A 79 -3.23 15.97 8.00
N ALA A 80 -1.94 16.07 8.34
CA ALA A 80 -1.14 17.27 8.12
C ALA A 80 -1.08 17.67 6.65
N VAL A 81 -0.94 16.70 5.72
CA VAL A 81 -0.96 16.99 4.28
C VAL A 81 -2.31 17.58 3.86
N LYS A 82 -3.43 17.10 4.40
CA LYS A 82 -4.76 17.68 4.12
C LYS A 82 -4.88 19.11 4.66
N GLU A 83 -4.48 19.35 5.90
CA GLU A 83 -4.54 20.68 6.53
C GLU A 83 -3.63 21.69 5.82
N ILE A 84 -2.41 21.27 5.48
CA ILE A 84 -1.45 22.11 4.75
C ILE A 84 -1.96 22.40 3.33
N ALA A 85 -2.43 21.38 2.59
CA ALA A 85 -3.01 21.59 1.27
C ALA A 85 -4.20 22.56 1.32
N TRP A 86 -5.09 22.40 2.32
CA TRP A 86 -6.20 23.31 2.56
C TRP A 86 -5.73 24.75 2.79
N SER A 87 -4.69 24.96 3.62
CA SER A 87 -4.11 26.29 3.87
C SER A 87 -3.52 26.95 2.62
N LYS A 88 -3.20 26.16 1.59
CA LYS A 88 -2.70 26.61 0.28
C LYS A 88 -3.79 26.69 -0.79
N GLY A 89 -5.06 26.58 -0.42
CA GLY A 89 -6.18 26.61 -1.38
C GLY A 89 -6.19 25.41 -2.33
N LYS A 90 -5.60 24.28 -1.92
CA LYS A 90 -5.54 23.02 -2.68
C LYS A 90 -6.39 21.95 -2.02
N ALA A 91 -6.74 20.93 -2.79
CA ALA A 91 -7.32 19.70 -2.29
C ALA A 91 -6.35 18.55 -2.57
N VAL A 92 -6.26 17.60 -1.63
CA VAL A 92 -5.46 16.39 -1.76
C VAL A 92 -6.35 15.18 -1.51
N THR A 93 -6.02 14.05 -2.12
CA THR A 93 -6.71 12.79 -1.92
C THR A 93 -5.72 11.66 -1.70
N PHE A 94 -6.10 10.71 -0.85
CA PHE A 94 -5.40 9.46 -0.63
C PHE A 94 -6.24 8.26 -1.11
N LEU A 95 -7.19 8.49 -2.02
CA LEU A 95 -7.88 7.41 -2.73
C LEU A 95 -6.84 6.57 -3.50
N ALA A 96 -6.96 5.25 -3.42
CA ALA A 96 -6.08 4.35 -4.15
C ALA A 96 -6.16 4.55 -5.68
N LYS A 97 -7.32 4.95 -6.20
CA LYS A 97 -7.53 5.24 -7.62
C LYS A 97 -8.49 6.41 -7.79
N TRP A 98 -7.96 7.61 -8.02
CA TRP A 98 -8.81 8.81 -8.15
C TRP A 98 -9.41 8.97 -9.57
N HIS A 99 -8.76 8.44 -10.61
CA HIS A 99 -9.24 8.50 -12.00
C HIS A 99 -8.82 7.26 -12.80
N ASN A 100 -9.68 6.83 -13.73
CA ASN A 100 -9.50 5.58 -14.48
C ASN A 100 -8.20 5.57 -15.31
N ALA A 101 -7.84 6.72 -15.89
CA ALA A 101 -6.64 6.89 -16.72
C ALA A 101 -5.37 7.26 -15.94
N ALA A 102 -5.47 7.60 -14.65
CA ALA A 102 -4.31 7.95 -13.83
C ALA A 102 -3.69 6.69 -13.21
N ALA A 103 -2.42 6.74 -12.81
CA ALA A 103 -1.81 5.75 -11.93
C ALA A 103 -2.55 5.70 -10.57
N GLY A 104 -2.42 4.58 -9.87
CA GLY A 104 -2.95 4.45 -8.51
C GLY A 104 -2.00 5.04 -7.48
N SER A 105 -2.54 5.40 -6.31
CA SER A 105 -1.77 5.83 -5.15
C SER A 105 -1.62 4.66 -4.17
N SER A 106 -0.39 4.38 -3.76
CA SER A 106 -0.05 3.29 -2.84
C SER A 106 0.48 3.82 -1.51
N ALA A 107 0.56 2.91 -0.54
CA ALA A 107 1.36 3.07 0.67
C ALA A 107 2.23 1.82 0.79
N HIS A 108 3.43 1.85 0.22
CA HIS A 108 4.36 0.72 0.35
C HIS A 108 4.86 0.63 1.80
N ILE A 109 4.83 -0.58 2.36
CA ILE A 109 5.22 -0.84 3.75
C ILE A 109 6.51 -1.63 3.74
N HIS A 110 7.61 -1.01 4.17
CA HIS A 110 8.90 -1.66 4.33
C HIS A 110 9.05 -2.22 5.75
N GLN A 111 9.47 -3.48 5.89
CA GLN A 111 9.50 -4.20 7.16
C GLN A 111 10.86 -4.88 7.39
N SER A 112 11.41 -4.68 8.58
CA SER A 112 12.63 -5.35 9.07
C SER A 112 12.48 -5.65 10.56
N LEU A 113 12.97 -6.80 11.02
CA LEU A 113 13.04 -7.11 12.46
C LEU A 113 14.43 -6.80 13.02
N TRP A 114 14.47 -6.27 14.23
CA TRP A 114 15.68 -5.90 14.95
C TRP A 114 15.68 -6.50 16.35
N SER A 115 16.86 -6.69 16.92
CA SER A 115 17.00 -7.10 18.33
C SER A 115 16.37 -6.05 19.24
N LEU A 116 15.95 -6.46 20.45
CA LEU A 116 15.28 -5.57 21.42
C LEU A 116 16.12 -4.35 21.82
N ASP A 117 17.45 -4.44 21.72
CA ASP A 117 18.37 -3.32 21.96
C ASP A 117 18.56 -2.40 20.74
N GLY A 118 17.92 -2.72 19.62
CA GLY A 118 17.96 -1.99 18.35
C GLY A 118 19.29 -2.07 17.61
N ARG A 119 20.21 -2.97 17.98
CA ARG A 119 21.58 -3.00 17.43
C ARG A 119 21.78 -3.97 16.28
N THR A 120 21.05 -5.06 16.27
CA THR A 120 21.26 -6.16 15.31
C THR A 120 20.07 -6.27 14.36
N PRO A 121 20.28 -6.14 13.04
CA PRO A 121 19.25 -6.42 12.05
C PRO A 121 19.05 -7.94 11.97
N LEU A 122 17.94 -8.43 12.50
CA LEU A 122 17.68 -9.88 12.60
C LEU A 122 17.35 -10.53 11.25
N PHE A 123 17.06 -9.72 10.24
CA PHE A 123 16.84 -10.20 8.88
C PHE A 123 18.12 -10.49 8.11
N LEU A 124 19.27 -9.94 8.54
CA LEU A 124 20.54 -10.10 7.85
C LEU A 124 21.26 -11.37 8.28
N ASP A 125 21.61 -12.20 7.31
CA ASP A 125 22.64 -13.23 7.41
C ASP A 125 23.56 -13.11 6.20
N LYS A 126 24.78 -12.66 6.40
CA LYS A 126 25.73 -12.33 5.31
C LYS A 126 26.21 -13.55 4.54
N ASP A 127 26.09 -14.74 5.13
CA ASP A 127 26.56 -15.99 4.53
C ASP A 127 25.40 -16.73 3.83
N ALA A 128 24.16 -16.27 4.00
CA ALA A 128 22.98 -16.83 3.35
C ALA A 128 22.71 -16.19 1.97
N PRO A 129 22.06 -16.92 1.05
CA PRO A 129 21.62 -16.35 -0.22
C PRO A 129 20.82 -15.06 -0.04
N HIS A 130 21.17 -14.02 -0.80
CA HIS A 130 20.55 -12.69 -0.78
C HIS A 130 20.63 -11.97 0.57
N GLY A 131 21.56 -12.36 1.45
CA GLY A 131 21.68 -11.80 2.78
C GLY A 131 20.51 -12.17 3.70
N MET A 132 19.63 -13.08 3.28
CA MET A 132 18.37 -13.38 3.98
C MET A 132 18.60 -14.45 5.06
N SER A 133 18.55 -14.04 6.32
CA SER A 133 18.50 -14.96 7.46
C SER A 133 17.34 -15.96 7.34
N GLU A 134 17.45 -17.09 8.03
CA GLU A 134 16.36 -18.07 8.17
C GLU A 134 15.09 -17.42 8.73
N LEU A 135 15.24 -16.53 9.72
CA LEU A 135 14.14 -15.75 10.29
C LEU A 135 13.41 -14.94 9.21
N MET A 136 14.16 -14.22 8.35
CA MET A 136 13.56 -13.44 7.27
C MET A 136 12.84 -14.33 6.26
N ARG A 137 13.41 -15.48 5.91
CA ARG A 137 12.78 -16.41 4.96
C ARG A 137 11.43 -16.89 5.48
N HIS A 138 11.36 -17.34 6.73
CA HIS A 138 10.10 -17.74 7.34
C HIS A 138 9.10 -16.58 7.46
N TYR A 139 9.58 -15.38 7.80
CA TYR A 139 8.74 -14.19 7.86
C TYR A 139 8.10 -13.86 6.50
N VAL A 140 8.90 -13.84 5.42
CA VAL A 140 8.40 -13.58 4.06
C VAL A 140 7.48 -14.71 3.60
N ALA A 141 7.79 -15.97 3.94
CA ALA A 141 6.92 -17.10 3.63
C ALA A 141 5.54 -16.95 4.28
N GLY A 142 5.47 -16.47 5.53
CA GLY A 142 4.22 -16.10 6.21
C GLY A 142 3.43 -15.00 5.49
N LEU A 143 4.10 -13.92 5.06
CA LEU A 143 3.46 -12.89 4.25
C LEU A 143 2.81 -13.50 3.00
N LEU A 144 3.54 -14.34 2.27
CA LEU A 144 3.02 -14.95 1.04
C LEU A 144 1.90 -15.96 1.31
N ALA A 145 2.03 -16.81 2.34
CA ALA A 145 1.04 -17.83 2.69
C ALA A 145 -0.33 -17.22 3.00
N TYR A 146 -0.33 -16.13 3.78
CA TYR A 146 -1.56 -15.52 4.30
C TYR A 146 -2.04 -14.28 3.53
N ALA A 147 -1.41 -13.94 2.40
CA ALA A 147 -1.68 -12.71 1.66
C ALA A 147 -3.15 -12.52 1.27
N GLU A 148 -3.83 -13.59 0.88
CA GLU A 148 -5.26 -13.53 0.53
C GLU A 148 -6.13 -13.12 1.73
N GLU A 149 -5.79 -13.60 2.93
CA GLU A 149 -6.57 -13.38 4.16
C GLU A 149 -6.46 -11.93 4.64
N TYR A 150 -5.25 -11.35 4.61
CA TYR A 150 -5.05 -9.98 5.10
C TYR A 150 -5.22 -8.90 4.04
N THR A 151 -5.50 -9.25 2.78
CA THR A 151 -5.64 -8.28 1.68
C THR A 151 -6.65 -7.18 2.00
N TYR A 152 -7.74 -7.49 2.72
CA TYR A 152 -8.72 -6.48 3.15
C TYR A 152 -8.05 -5.29 3.88
N PHE A 153 -7.09 -5.54 4.77
CA PHE A 153 -6.42 -4.48 5.52
C PHE A 153 -5.45 -3.65 4.66
N LEU A 154 -5.10 -4.13 3.46
CA LEU A 154 -4.27 -3.43 2.47
C LEU A 154 -5.10 -2.77 1.36
N ALA A 155 -6.33 -3.22 1.16
CA ALA A 155 -7.27 -2.74 0.15
C ALA A 155 -8.71 -2.69 0.74
N PRO A 156 -8.99 -1.75 1.67
CA PRO A 156 -10.21 -1.79 2.48
C PRO A 156 -11.48 -1.31 1.77
N TYR A 157 -11.37 -0.73 0.57
CA TYR A 157 -12.50 -0.14 -0.16
C TYR A 157 -12.63 -0.71 -1.57
N ILE A 158 -13.82 -0.56 -2.17
CA ILE A 158 -14.06 -0.96 -3.58
C ILE A 158 -13.19 -0.15 -4.55
N ASN A 159 -12.77 1.06 -4.16
CA ASN A 159 -11.82 1.87 -4.93
C ASN A 159 -10.41 1.25 -4.93
N SER A 160 -9.99 0.60 -3.85
CA SER A 160 -8.66 0.02 -3.68
C SER A 160 -8.34 -0.99 -4.79
N TYR A 161 -9.30 -1.86 -5.12
CA TYR A 161 -9.14 -2.90 -6.14
C TYR A 161 -9.06 -2.36 -7.58
N LYS A 162 -9.51 -1.12 -7.83
CA LYS A 162 -9.35 -0.46 -9.14
C LYS A 162 -7.89 -0.09 -9.46
N ARG A 163 -7.00 -0.22 -8.46
CA ARG A 163 -5.56 -0.07 -8.64
C ARG A 163 -4.91 -1.35 -9.18
N PHE A 164 -5.46 -2.55 -8.92
CA PHE A 164 -4.88 -3.83 -9.35
C PHE A 164 -5.10 -4.10 -10.85
N VAL A 165 -4.50 -3.26 -11.69
CA VAL A 165 -4.56 -3.34 -13.15
C VAL A 165 -3.14 -3.60 -13.67
N ALA A 166 -3.00 -4.59 -14.55
CA ALA A 166 -1.70 -4.90 -15.17
C ALA A 166 -1.11 -3.66 -15.87
N GLY A 167 0.21 -3.49 -15.77
CA GLY A 167 0.91 -2.33 -16.36
C GLY A 167 0.82 -1.02 -15.57
N THR A 168 0.21 -1.01 -14.37
CA THR A 168 0.08 0.20 -13.53
C THR A 168 1.02 0.21 -12.31
N PHE A 169 2.04 -0.66 -12.29
CA PHE A 169 2.96 -0.89 -11.16
C PHE A 169 2.33 -1.43 -9.87
N ALA A 170 1.03 -1.75 -9.90
CA ALA A 170 0.32 -2.37 -8.79
C ALA A 170 0.39 -3.90 -8.87
N PRO A 171 0.79 -4.59 -7.79
CA PRO A 171 0.91 -6.04 -7.82
C PRO A 171 -0.46 -6.70 -7.91
N THR A 172 -0.56 -7.74 -8.76
CA THR A 172 -1.75 -8.60 -8.89
C THR A 172 -1.50 -10.03 -8.41
N LYS A 173 -0.23 -10.36 -8.13
CA LYS A 173 0.24 -11.69 -7.77
C LYS A 173 0.90 -11.70 -6.39
N ILE A 174 0.73 -12.82 -5.70
CA ILE A 174 1.38 -13.11 -4.42
C ILE A 174 2.70 -13.81 -4.75
N VAL A 175 3.74 -13.01 -4.94
CA VAL A 175 5.12 -13.46 -5.18
C VAL A 175 6.08 -12.48 -4.54
N TRP A 176 7.30 -12.95 -4.27
CA TRP A 176 8.42 -12.10 -3.87
C TRP A 176 9.52 -12.09 -4.94
N SER A 177 10.34 -11.03 -4.96
CA SER A 177 11.46 -10.88 -5.89
C SER A 177 12.50 -9.86 -5.39
N GLN A 178 13.70 -9.84 -5.98
CA GLN A 178 14.81 -8.95 -5.58
C GLN A 178 14.64 -7.50 -6.04
N ASP A 179 14.36 -7.24 -7.31
CA ASP A 179 14.07 -5.88 -7.80
C ASP A 179 12.99 -5.87 -8.89
N ASN A 180 11.90 -6.58 -8.62
CA ASN A 180 10.78 -6.65 -9.53
C ASN A 180 9.61 -5.82 -9.03
N ARG A 181 9.34 -4.69 -9.70
CA ARG A 181 8.22 -3.80 -9.35
C ARG A 181 6.84 -4.39 -9.67
N THR A 182 6.78 -5.55 -10.33
CA THR A 182 5.53 -6.29 -10.60
C THR A 182 5.18 -7.30 -9.50
N ALA A 183 6.12 -7.59 -8.59
CA ALA A 183 5.91 -8.48 -7.46
C ALA A 183 5.15 -7.79 -6.31
N GLY A 184 4.34 -8.57 -5.56
CA GLY A 184 3.65 -8.08 -4.36
C GLY A 184 4.61 -7.76 -3.21
N PHE A 185 5.72 -8.49 -3.15
CA PHE A 185 6.75 -8.34 -2.13
C PHE A 185 8.12 -8.17 -2.78
N ARG A 186 8.89 -7.17 -2.35
CA ARG A 186 10.21 -6.87 -2.93
C ARG A 186 11.28 -6.86 -1.84
N LEU A 187 12.33 -7.66 -2.01
CA LEU A 187 13.51 -7.61 -1.16
C LEU A 187 14.25 -6.29 -1.42
N CYS A 188 14.65 -5.59 -0.38
CA CYS A 188 15.36 -4.31 -0.50
C CYS A 188 16.60 -4.33 0.38
N GLY A 189 17.71 -3.77 -0.08
CA GLY A 189 18.94 -3.67 0.71
C GLY A 189 19.64 -5.01 0.96
N GLU A 190 19.55 -5.92 -0.02
CA GLU A 190 20.27 -7.20 -0.09
C GLU A 190 21.73 -7.05 0.40
N ASP A 191 22.21 -8.03 1.16
CA ASP A 191 23.56 -8.10 1.72
C ASP A 191 23.97 -6.92 2.64
N THR A 192 23.03 -6.07 3.06
CA THR A 192 23.30 -4.92 3.93
C THR A 192 22.48 -4.96 5.22
N LYS A 193 22.90 -4.15 6.21
CA LYS A 193 22.10 -3.89 7.42
C LYS A 193 20.73 -3.25 7.16
N ALA A 194 20.48 -2.76 5.93
CA ALA A 194 19.22 -2.16 5.53
C ALA A 194 18.27 -3.18 4.87
N ILE A 195 18.60 -4.48 4.95
CA ILE A 195 17.80 -5.57 4.42
C ILE A 195 16.38 -5.55 5.02
N ARG A 196 15.38 -5.57 4.15
CA ARG A 196 13.96 -5.47 4.50
C ARG A 196 13.09 -6.01 3.38
N ILE A 197 11.85 -6.35 3.70
CA ILE A 197 10.83 -6.70 2.70
C ILE A 197 9.85 -5.54 2.52
N GLU A 198 9.62 -5.12 1.28
CA GLU A 198 8.61 -4.14 0.89
C GLU A 198 7.32 -4.86 0.51
N CYS A 199 6.22 -4.59 1.22
CA CYS A 199 4.88 -4.93 0.76
C CYS A 199 4.33 -3.80 -0.13
N ARG A 200 4.07 -4.12 -1.39
CA ARG A 200 3.61 -3.16 -2.42
C ARG A 200 2.10 -3.20 -2.61
N VAL A 201 1.39 -4.07 -1.92
CA VAL A 201 -0.04 -4.33 -2.14
C VAL A 201 -0.91 -3.17 -1.67
N GLY A 202 -0.56 -2.53 -0.55
CA GLY A 202 -1.36 -1.47 0.09
C GLY A 202 -1.63 -0.23 -0.77
N GLY A 203 -2.89 0.22 -0.78
CA GLY A 203 -3.27 1.54 -1.32
C GLY A 203 -2.96 2.67 -0.33
N SER A 204 -2.95 3.93 -0.77
CA SER A 204 -2.79 5.08 0.14
C SER A 204 -3.98 5.27 1.09
N ASP A 205 -5.07 4.54 0.85
CA ASP A 205 -6.33 4.53 1.59
C ASP A 205 -6.33 3.60 2.81
N VAL A 206 -5.24 2.84 3.03
CA VAL A 206 -5.10 1.96 4.19
C VAL A 206 -5.27 2.68 5.53
N ASN A 207 -5.77 1.93 6.51
CA ASN A 207 -5.56 2.23 7.92
C ASN A 207 -4.16 1.70 8.29
N PRO A 208 -3.21 2.56 8.68
CA PRO A 208 -1.82 2.14 8.86
C PRO A 208 -1.65 1.16 10.03
N TYR A 209 -2.46 1.27 11.08
CA TYR A 209 -2.40 0.37 12.24
C TYR A 209 -2.79 -1.05 11.83
N LEU A 210 -3.93 -1.21 11.16
CA LEU A 210 -4.43 -2.52 10.74
C LEU A 210 -3.53 -3.16 9.67
N ALA A 211 -3.07 -2.36 8.71
CA ALA A 211 -2.18 -2.83 7.65
C ALA A 211 -0.86 -3.36 8.22
N MET A 212 -0.21 -2.60 9.11
CA MET A 212 1.05 -3.02 9.73
C MET A 212 0.84 -4.19 10.69
N ALA A 213 -0.23 -4.18 11.49
CA ALA A 213 -0.55 -5.29 12.39
C ALA A 213 -0.80 -6.60 11.64
N ALA A 214 -1.52 -6.56 10.50
CA ALA A 214 -1.83 -7.76 9.74
C ALA A 214 -0.59 -8.35 9.05
N LEU A 215 0.28 -7.49 8.51
CA LEU A 215 1.57 -7.91 7.96
C LEU A 215 2.48 -8.51 9.04
N LEU A 216 2.56 -7.88 10.22
CA LEU A 216 3.31 -8.42 11.35
C LEU A 216 2.74 -9.76 11.82
N ALA A 217 1.43 -9.90 11.94
CA ALA A 217 0.77 -11.15 12.32
C ALA A 217 1.10 -12.28 11.33
N ALA A 218 0.96 -12.02 10.03
CA ALA A 218 1.30 -13.00 8.99
C ALA A 218 2.79 -13.39 9.01
N GLY A 219 3.69 -12.41 9.17
CA GLY A 219 5.12 -12.68 9.23
C GLY A 219 5.54 -13.44 10.50
N ILE A 220 4.96 -13.11 11.67
CA ILE A 220 5.16 -13.87 12.91
C ILE A 220 4.67 -15.30 12.73
N ARG A 221 3.49 -15.48 12.14
CA ARG A 221 2.92 -16.81 11.91
C ARG A 221 3.82 -17.67 11.03
N GLY A 222 4.42 -17.09 9.98
CA GLY A 222 5.40 -17.76 9.15
C GLY A 222 6.64 -18.24 9.92
N ILE A 223 7.12 -17.43 10.87
CA ILE A 223 8.22 -17.80 11.78
C ILE A 223 7.82 -18.96 12.71
N GLU A 224 6.65 -18.87 13.34
CA GLU A 224 6.16 -19.89 14.27
C GLU A 224 5.93 -21.25 13.59
N GLU A 225 5.38 -21.24 12.39
CA GLU A 225 5.12 -22.44 11.58
C GLU A 225 6.35 -22.91 10.81
N LYS A 226 7.45 -22.14 10.82
CA LYS A 226 8.68 -22.40 10.06
C LYS A 226 8.39 -22.63 8.57
N LEU A 227 7.56 -21.77 7.98
CA LEU A 227 7.16 -21.92 6.58
C LEU A 227 8.36 -21.75 5.64
N ASP A 228 8.50 -22.67 4.69
CA ASP A 228 9.54 -22.56 3.67
C ASP A 228 9.22 -21.45 2.67
N LEU A 229 10.19 -20.58 2.42
CA LEU A 229 10.07 -19.53 1.42
C LEU A 229 10.17 -20.15 0.02
N GLU A 230 9.13 -19.95 -0.78
CA GLU A 230 9.13 -20.32 -2.21
C GLU A 230 10.29 -19.61 -2.96
N PRO A 231 10.77 -20.13 -4.10
CA PRO A 231 11.81 -19.47 -4.88
C PRO A 231 11.44 -18.04 -5.28
N ALA A 232 12.44 -17.16 -5.42
CA ALA A 232 12.22 -15.81 -5.93
C ALA A 232 11.60 -15.86 -7.32
N PHE A 233 10.60 -15.02 -7.57
CA PHE A 233 9.99 -14.93 -8.88
C PHE A 233 10.88 -14.12 -9.84
N GLU A 234 11.12 -14.70 -11.03
CA GLU A 234 11.87 -14.08 -12.13
C GLU A 234 10.93 -13.77 -13.31
N GLY A 235 11.16 -12.63 -13.99
CA GLY A 235 10.36 -12.19 -15.14
C GLY A 235 9.19 -11.26 -14.78
N ASP A 236 8.26 -11.05 -15.72
CA ASP A 236 7.08 -10.20 -15.51
C ASP A 236 5.95 -10.98 -14.80
N ALA A 237 5.63 -10.61 -13.55
CA ALA A 237 4.61 -11.28 -12.76
C ALA A 237 3.20 -11.13 -13.36
N TYR A 238 2.95 -10.10 -14.19
CA TYR A 238 1.67 -9.95 -14.88
C TYR A 238 1.39 -11.08 -15.86
N MET A 239 2.44 -11.67 -16.44
CA MET A 239 2.33 -12.74 -17.45
C MET A 239 2.41 -14.15 -16.86
N GLY A 240 2.70 -14.26 -15.56
CA GLY A 240 2.84 -15.53 -14.86
C GLY A 240 1.53 -16.32 -14.71
N GLN A 241 1.52 -17.57 -15.18
CA GLN A 241 0.42 -18.53 -15.02
C GLN A 241 0.61 -19.39 -13.77
N GLY A 242 -0.49 -19.88 -13.18
CA GLY A 242 -0.45 -20.75 -12.00
C GLY A 242 -0.06 -20.08 -10.67
N ILE A 243 0.18 -18.77 -10.69
CA ILE A 243 0.60 -18.00 -9.50
C ILE A 243 -0.62 -17.55 -8.69
N ARG A 244 -0.54 -17.72 -7.36
CA ARG A 244 -1.50 -17.21 -6.37
C ARG A 244 -1.74 -15.72 -6.57
N GLN A 245 -2.99 -15.29 -6.38
CA GLN A 245 -3.42 -13.94 -6.75
C GLN A 245 -3.93 -13.19 -5.54
N ILE A 246 -3.67 -11.88 -5.53
CA ILE A 246 -4.34 -10.99 -4.58
C ILE A 246 -5.84 -11.00 -4.93
N PRO A 247 -6.74 -11.08 -3.93
CA PRO A 247 -8.17 -10.89 -4.14
C PRO A 247 -8.45 -9.69 -5.04
N ARG A 248 -9.26 -9.91 -6.08
CA ARG A 248 -9.49 -8.90 -7.13
C ARG A 248 -10.64 -7.96 -6.83
N THR A 249 -11.44 -8.28 -5.82
CA THR A 249 -12.59 -7.49 -5.40
C THR A 249 -12.69 -7.43 -3.88
N LEU A 250 -13.42 -6.44 -3.36
CA LEU A 250 -13.72 -6.36 -1.94
C LEU A 250 -14.47 -7.61 -1.46
N ARG A 251 -15.36 -8.18 -2.29
CA ARG A 251 -16.07 -9.43 -1.97
C ARG A 251 -15.13 -10.60 -1.75
N ASP A 252 -14.17 -10.79 -2.65
CA ASP A 252 -13.21 -11.89 -2.55
C ASP A 252 -12.35 -11.74 -1.28
N ALA A 253 -11.87 -10.52 -1.00
CA ALA A 253 -11.10 -10.24 0.20
C ALA A 253 -11.93 -10.37 1.49
N THR A 254 -13.22 -10.05 1.43
CA THR A 254 -14.15 -10.24 2.56
C THR A 254 -14.35 -11.72 2.85
N ALA A 255 -14.47 -12.55 1.81
CA ALA A 255 -14.65 -13.99 1.94
C ALA A 255 -13.42 -14.67 2.56
N THR A 256 -12.21 -14.25 2.18
CA THR A 256 -10.95 -14.77 2.76
C THR A 256 -10.76 -14.28 4.19
N LEU A 257 -10.99 -12.98 4.46
CA LEU A 257 -10.94 -12.40 5.81
C LEU A 257 -11.87 -13.14 6.78
N LYS A 258 -13.13 -13.39 6.38
CA LYS A 258 -14.14 -14.03 7.22
C LYS A 258 -13.71 -15.40 7.73
N ASN A 259 -13.00 -16.15 6.90
CA ASN A 259 -12.57 -17.53 7.17
C ASN A 259 -11.13 -17.62 7.70
N SER A 260 -10.47 -16.48 7.93
CA SER A 260 -9.07 -16.44 8.37
C SER A 260 -8.90 -16.90 9.82
N ALA A 261 -8.43 -18.13 10.02
CA ALA A 261 -8.06 -18.61 11.35
C ALA A 261 -6.84 -17.86 11.90
N MET A 262 -5.87 -17.52 11.03
CA MET A 262 -4.67 -16.78 11.41
C MET A 262 -5.03 -15.39 11.96
N LEU A 263 -5.84 -14.61 11.24
CA LEU A 263 -6.22 -13.27 11.68
C LEU A 263 -7.15 -13.30 12.88
N ARG A 264 -8.03 -14.30 13.01
CA ARG A 264 -8.84 -14.49 14.21
C ARG A 264 -7.99 -14.76 15.45
N GLN A 265 -6.94 -15.56 15.33
CA GLN A 265 -5.99 -15.76 16.43
C GLN A 265 -5.23 -14.48 16.78
N ALA A 266 -4.84 -13.68 15.78
CA ALA A 266 -4.03 -12.48 16.00
C ALA A 266 -4.84 -11.25 16.47
N PHE A 267 -6.05 -11.05 15.96
CA PHE A 267 -6.89 -9.87 16.21
C PHE A 267 -8.08 -10.14 17.13
N GLY A 268 -8.46 -11.42 17.28
CA GLY A 268 -9.69 -11.83 17.97
C GLY A 268 -10.92 -11.81 17.06
N ASP A 269 -11.86 -12.72 17.34
CA ASP A 269 -13.07 -12.90 16.53
C ASP A 269 -13.89 -11.62 16.37
N ALA A 270 -14.08 -10.88 17.47
CA ALA A 270 -14.89 -9.65 17.44
C ALA A 270 -14.33 -8.57 16.50
N VAL A 271 -13.01 -8.48 16.39
CA VAL A 271 -12.36 -7.52 15.48
C VAL A 271 -12.54 -7.96 14.03
N ILE A 272 -12.33 -9.24 13.75
CA ILE A 272 -12.52 -9.79 12.40
C ILE A 272 -13.97 -9.68 11.96
N ASP A 273 -14.93 -10.07 12.81
CA ASP A 273 -16.35 -9.99 12.51
C ASP A 273 -16.80 -8.53 12.26
N HIS A 274 -16.25 -7.57 13.01
CA HIS A 274 -16.51 -6.15 12.78
C HIS A 274 -16.05 -5.69 11.39
N TYR A 275 -14.83 -6.02 10.99
CA TYR A 275 -14.27 -5.60 9.70
C TYR A 275 -14.88 -6.35 8.51
N VAL A 276 -15.25 -7.62 8.69
CA VAL A 276 -16.07 -8.36 7.71
C VAL A 276 -17.38 -7.61 7.49
N ARG A 277 -18.09 -7.24 8.57
CA ARG A 277 -19.34 -6.50 8.45
C ARG A 277 -19.16 -5.13 7.79
N ALA A 278 -18.07 -4.42 8.11
CA ALA A 278 -17.74 -3.14 7.48
C ALA A 278 -17.54 -3.28 5.97
N ALA A 279 -16.84 -4.34 5.54
CA ALA A 279 -16.63 -4.65 4.12
C ALA A 279 -17.94 -5.00 3.40
N GLU A 280 -18.78 -5.84 4.02
CA GLU A 280 -20.11 -6.19 3.51
C GLU A 280 -20.99 -4.94 3.33
N TRP A 281 -20.96 -4.01 4.29
CA TRP A 281 -21.73 -2.77 4.22
C TRP A 281 -21.28 -1.86 3.07
N GLU A 282 -19.97 -1.64 2.92
CA GLU A 282 -19.39 -0.89 1.79
C GLU A 282 -19.84 -1.49 0.46
N GLN A 283 -19.82 -2.82 0.35
CA GLN A 283 -20.27 -3.54 -0.85
C GLN A 283 -21.77 -3.37 -1.12
N GLU A 284 -22.61 -3.57 -0.09
CA GLU A 284 -24.06 -3.39 -0.16
C GLU A 284 -24.44 -1.99 -0.64
N GLU A 285 -23.77 -0.96 -0.13
CA GLU A 285 -24.04 0.43 -0.52
C GLU A 285 -23.59 0.75 -1.94
N TYR A 286 -22.49 0.16 -2.41
CA TYR A 286 -22.04 0.32 -3.79
C TYR A 286 -22.96 -0.36 -4.79
N ASP A 287 -23.42 -1.59 -4.51
CA ASP A 287 -24.29 -2.36 -5.42
C ASP A 287 -25.62 -1.63 -5.69
N ARG A 288 -26.06 -0.77 -4.79
CA ARG A 288 -27.29 0.03 -4.92
C ARG A 288 -27.12 1.26 -5.81
N LYS A 289 -25.88 1.64 -6.17
CA LYS A 289 -25.61 2.83 -6.99
C LYS A 289 -25.63 2.47 -8.47
N VAL A 290 -26.40 3.22 -9.25
CA VAL A 290 -26.31 3.23 -10.70
C VAL A 290 -25.23 4.22 -11.10
N THR A 291 -24.22 3.77 -11.85
CA THR A 291 -23.09 4.61 -12.27
C THR A 291 -23.31 5.21 -13.66
N ASP A 292 -22.69 6.37 -13.92
CA ASP A 292 -22.68 6.99 -15.25
C ASP A 292 -22.16 6.03 -16.34
N TRP A 293 -21.24 5.12 -15.99
CA TRP A 293 -20.71 4.11 -16.90
C TRP A 293 -21.78 3.07 -17.31
N GLU A 294 -22.57 2.58 -16.34
CA GLU A 294 -23.67 1.64 -16.61
C GLU A 294 -24.74 2.28 -17.50
N VAL A 295 -25.12 3.52 -17.19
CA VAL A 295 -26.09 4.30 -17.96
C VAL A 295 -25.58 4.52 -19.39
N ALA A 296 -24.36 5.05 -19.55
CA ALA A 296 -23.80 5.34 -20.87
C ALA A 296 -23.62 4.09 -21.75
N ARG A 297 -23.47 2.91 -21.14
CA ARG A 297 -23.41 1.62 -21.85
C ARG A 297 -24.81 1.08 -22.20
N GLY A 298 -25.79 1.29 -21.32
CA GLY A 298 -27.13 0.71 -21.44
C GLY A 298 -28.07 1.46 -22.38
N PHE A 299 -27.87 2.77 -22.56
CA PHE A 299 -28.63 3.55 -23.53
C PHE A 299 -27.99 3.48 -24.93
N GLU A 300 -28.82 3.33 -25.96
CA GLU A 300 -28.36 3.45 -27.35
C GLU A 300 -27.79 4.84 -27.61
N ARG A 301 -26.79 4.94 -28.48
CA ARG A 301 -26.19 6.22 -28.88
C ARG A 301 -27.19 7.00 -29.74
N ALA A 302 -28.01 7.84 -29.11
CA ALA A 302 -28.79 8.87 -29.77
C ALA A 302 -28.05 10.21 -29.72
#